data_AF-A0A813V3S0-F1
#
_entry.id   AF-A0A813V3S0-F1
#
_cell.length_a   1.000
_cell.length_b   1.000
_cell.length_c   1.000
_cell.angle_alpha   90.00
_cell.angle_beta   90.00
_cell.angle_gamma   90.00
#
_symmetry.space_group_name_H-M   'P 1'
#
loop_
_entity.id
_entity.type
_entity.pdbx_description
1 polymer ?
#
loop_
_entity_poly.entity_id
_entity_poly.type
_entity_poly.pdbx_seq_one_letter_code
_entity_poly.pdbx_strand_id
1 'polypeptide(L)'
;MNRNSFETIKNLDKSDSRIKIKLEENKKIHEAVVKNLEVTETKRIQSCLNNVKPRNKIALTSLIVADHPNYVISASKSIKTIINNTKGLNFDKIIIEVESKPLKEESKKMLLNAGWDFVCSVKHVNSIDDSRFLGHYRETYTKLITMNMTEYEGIVNMDTDILYFIAVAQDTEADGKPRDRFNSGVFSVRPNSTEFSRLMLLRDRNSSHVSLEHGEQTFINYWYKDKWFRFDFKFNGIVWILQNYGWDLKKLDIDVRVFHFTSLKPWNCIPQAVEICKLWSDIPV
;
A
#
# COMPACT_ATOMS: atom_id res chain seq x y z
N MET A 1 8.13 2.84 -43.61
CA MET A 1 8.69 3.30 -42.31
C MET A 1 8.34 4.78 -42.15
N ASN A 2 7.58 5.18 -41.14
CA ASN A 2 7.20 6.58 -40.93
C ASN A 2 7.39 7.00 -39.47
N ARG A 3 7.99 8.17 -39.27
CA ARG A 3 7.97 8.90 -37.99
C ARG A 3 6.53 9.37 -37.74
N ASN A 4 5.84 8.93 -36.68
CA ASN A 4 4.58 9.60 -36.25
C ASN A 4 4.00 9.23 -34.86
N SER A 5 4.73 8.58 -33.95
CA SER A 5 4.20 8.22 -32.62
C SER A 5 4.41 9.27 -31.51
N PHE A 6 5.28 10.27 -31.71
CA PHE A 6 5.55 11.34 -30.71
C PHE A 6 4.65 12.59 -30.87
N GLU A 7 3.87 12.71 -31.94
CA GLU A 7 2.96 13.85 -32.13
C GLU A 7 1.61 13.65 -31.43
N THR A 8 1.16 12.41 -31.24
CA THR A 8 -0.17 12.09 -30.69
C THR A 8 -0.36 12.57 -29.25
N ILE A 9 0.72 12.70 -28.46
CA ILE A 9 0.67 13.20 -27.07
C ILE A 9 0.49 14.73 -27.02
N LYS A 10 0.74 15.48 -28.12
CA LYS A 10 0.53 16.94 -28.15
C LYS A 10 -0.95 17.35 -28.20
N ASN A 11 -1.87 16.41 -28.41
CA ASN A 11 -3.29 16.65 -28.65
C ASN A 11 -4.24 16.10 -27.56
N LEU A 12 -3.71 15.66 -26.41
CA LEU A 12 -4.54 15.64 -25.19
C LEU A 12 -4.81 17.09 -24.77
N ASP A 13 -6.07 17.36 -24.44
CA ASP A 13 -6.64 18.71 -24.43
C ASP A 13 -5.83 19.69 -23.56
N LYS A 14 -5.40 20.79 -24.17
CA LYS A 14 -4.61 21.86 -23.53
C LYS A 14 -5.46 22.80 -22.67
N SER A 15 -6.78 22.61 -22.63
CA SER A 15 -7.73 23.53 -21.99
C SER A 15 -7.81 23.44 -20.47
N ASP A 16 -7.56 22.28 -19.84
CA ASP A 16 -7.67 22.15 -18.37
C ASP A 16 -6.42 22.64 -17.64
N SER A 17 -6.39 23.96 -17.42
CA SER A 17 -5.40 24.66 -16.62
C SER A 17 -5.26 24.11 -15.20
N ARG A 18 -6.31 23.48 -14.64
CA ARG A 18 -6.29 22.92 -13.28
C ARG A 18 -5.44 21.67 -13.18
N ILE A 19 -5.33 20.88 -14.26
CA ILE A 19 -4.49 19.67 -14.29
C ILE A 19 -3.00 20.05 -14.33
N LYS A 20 -2.62 21.07 -15.12
CA LYS A 20 -1.24 21.58 -15.13
C LYS A 20 -0.83 22.15 -13.78
N ILE A 21 -1.67 23.00 -13.18
CA ILE A 21 -1.39 23.59 -11.86
C ILE A 21 -1.13 22.50 -10.82
N LYS A 22 -1.99 21.47 -10.74
CA LYS A 22 -1.80 20.34 -9.81
C LYS A 22 -0.53 19.52 -10.07
N LEU A 23 -0.11 19.35 -11.33
CA LEU A 23 1.14 18.65 -11.66
C LEU A 23 2.38 19.47 -11.28
N GLU A 24 2.36 20.78 -11.53
CA GLU A 24 3.43 21.71 -11.13
C GLU A 24 3.57 21.80 -9.60
N GLU A 25 2.44 21.81 -8.88
CA GLU A 25 2.37 21.78 -7.41
C GLU A 25 2.91 20.45 -6.85
N ASN A 26 2.47 19.31 -7.40
CA ASN A 26 2.97 18.00 -6.99
C ASN A 26 4.49 17.84 -7.21
N LYS A 27 5.02 18.39 -8.31
CA LYS A 27 6.47 18.42 -8.56
C LYS A 27 7.21 19.27 -7.53
N LYS A 28 6.69 20.46 -7.20
CA LYS A 28 7.26 21.33 -6.14
C LYS A 28 7.20 20.68 -4.75
N ILE A 29 6.14 19.94 -4.44
CA ILE A 29 6.03 19.18 -3.18
C ILE A 29 7.08 18.06 -3.15
N HIS A 30 7.27 17.31 -4.24
CA HIS A 30 8.29 16.27 -4.34
C HIS A 30 9.71 16.85 -4.18
N GLU A 31 10.02 17.95 -4.88
CA GLU A 31 11.31 18.64 -4.77
C GLU A 31 11.54 19.23 -3.37
N ALA A 32 10.51 19.75 -2.69
CA ALA A 32 10.60 20.27 -1.33
C ALA A 32 10.82 19.16 -0.27
N VAL A 33 10.21 17.99 -0.45
CA VAL A 33 10.44 16.81 0.41
C VAL A 33 11.88 16.30 0.28
N VAL A 34 12.45 16.33 -0.93
CA VAL A 34 13.85 15.91 -1.16
C VAL A 34 14.87 16.92 -0.61
N LYS A 35 14.54 18.22 -0.57
CA LYS A 35 15.52 19.28 -0.23
C LYS A 35 15.78 19.50 1.26
N ASN A 36 14.93 19.00 2.16
CA ASN A 36 14.99 19.27 3.61
C ASN A 36 15.21 18.00 4.46
N LEU A 37 16.21 17.19 4.06
CA LEU A 37 16.70 16.04 4.79
C LEU A 37 17.87 16.41 5.74
N GLU A 38 17.61 17.33 6.67
CA GLU A 38 18.44 17.43 7.88
C GLU A 38 18.10 16.31 8.87
N VAL A 39 19.10 15.84 9.60
CA VAL A 39 19.00 14.67 10.50
C VAL A 39 18.13 15.01 11.71
N THR A 40 16.90 14.50 11.71
CA THR A 40 15.98 14.62 12.84
C THR A 40 16.33 13.64 13.96
N GLU A 41 16.30 14.14 15.20
CA GLU A 41 16.44 13.34 16.42
C GLU A 41 15.43 12.17 16.47
N THR A 42 15.92 10.95 16.73
CA THR A 42 15.13 9.73 16.61
C THR A 42 14.12 9.60 17.77
N LYS A 43 12.83 9.82 17.49
CA LYS A 43 11.72 9.57 18.43
C LYS A 43 11.50 8.05 18.61
N ARG A 44 10.55 7.63 19.47
CA ARG A 44 10.04 6.23 19.50
C ARG A 44 8.72 6.18 18.75
N ILE A 45 8.51 5.17 17.90
CA ILE A 45 7.20 4.91 17.29
C ILE A 45 6.24 4.46 18.38
N GLN A 46 5.33 5.32 18.83
CA GLN A 46 4.45 5.05 19.98
C GLN A 46 3.48 3.89 19.76
N SER A 47 3.13 3.59 18.51
CA SER A 47 2.29 2.43 18.16
C SER A 47 3.04 1.09 18.23
N CYS A 48 4.38 1.09 18.18
CA CYS A 48 5.20 -0.13 18.24
C CYS A 48 5.56 -0.46 19.69
N LEU A 49 5.05 -1.58 20.19
CA LEU A 49 5.23 -2.07 21.56
C LEU A 49 6.70 -2.37 21.90
N ASN A 50 7.49 -2.73 20.89
CA ASN A 50 8.91 -3.09 21.02
C ASN A 50 9.89 -1.92 20.83
N ASN A 51 9.46 -0.68 21.08
CA ASN A 51 10.31 0.51 21.18
C ASN A 51 11.14 0.85 19.92
N VAL A 52 10.62 0.52 18.74
CA VAL A 52 11.21 0.90 17.44
C VAL A 52 11.38 2.43 17.37
N LYS A 53 12.46 2.90 16.75
CA LYS A 53 12.74 4.32 16.53
C LYS A 53 12.88 4.62 15.04
N PRO A 54 12.20 5.63 14.47
CA PRO A 54 12.52 6.14 13.14
C PRO A 54 14.00 6.48 12.98
N ARG A 55 14.55 6.14 11.82
CA ARG A 55 15.83 6.68 11.31
C ARG A 55 15.59 7.70 10.20
N ASN A 56 14.43 7.66 9.55
CA ASN A 56 14.07 8.52 8.43
C ASN A 56 12.75 9.26 8.70
N LYS A 57 12.53 10.36 7.98
CA LYS A 57 11.26 11.12 8.00
C LYS A 57 10.11 10.38 7.32
N ILE A 58 10.44 9.43 6.43
CA ILE A 58 9.49 8.62 5.67
C ILE A 58 9.67 7.15 6.02
N ALA A 59 8.56 6.42 6.13
CA ALA A 59 8.56 4.96 6.23
C ALA A 59 7.84 4.30 5.05
N LEU A 60 8.16 3.03 4.87
CA LEU A 60 7.46 1.99 4.16
C LEU A 60 7.00 0.97 5.23
N THR A 61 5.70 0.75 5.38
CA THR A 61 5.10 -0.29 6.23
C THR A 61 4.40 -1.38 5.41
N SER A 62 4.42 -2.61 5.91
CA SER A 62 3.60 -3.71 5.40
C SER A 62 3.07 -4.55 6.56
N LEU A 63 1.81 -4.99 6.50
CA LEU A 63 1.19 -5.83 7.53
C LEU A 63 1.33 -7.32 7.19
N ILE A 64 1.86 -8.12 8.12
CA ILE A 64 1.75 -9.58 8.09
C ILE A 64 0.96 -10.02 9.33
N VAL A 65 -0.14 -10.75 9.13
CA VAL A 65 -0.95 -11.28 10.23
C VAL A 65 -0.85 -12.80 10.26
N ALA A 66 -0.47 -13.32 11.43
CA ALA A 66 0.02 -14.68 11.64
C ALA A 66 1.28 -15.02 10.82
N ASP A 67 2.02 -16.00 11.33
CA ASP A 67 3.25 -16.51 10.70
C ASP A 67 2.93 -17.44 9.51
N HIS A 68 2.28 -16.90 8.47
CA HIS A 68 1.96 -17.63 7.25
C HIS A 68 3.14 -17.56 6.26
N PRO A 69 3.85 -18.66 5.96
CA PRO A 69 5.14 -18.62 5.26
C PRO A 69 5.10 -17.87 3.92
N ASN A 70 4.04 -18.02 3.13
CA ASN A 70 3.97 -17.37 1.82
C ASN A 70 3.90 -15.84 1.89
N TYR A 71 3.32 -15.26 2.95
CA TYR A 71 3.31 -13.79 3.12
C TYR A 71 4.67 -13.27 3.59
N VAL A 72 5.38 -14.04 4.43
CA VAL A 72 6.79 -13.76 4.80
C VAL A 72 7.69 -13.82 3.56
N ILE A 73 7.54 -14.85 2.72
CA ILE A 73 8.23 -14.99 1.44
C ILE A 73 7.89 -13.82 0.50
N SER A 74 6.62 -13.43 0.38
CA SER A 74 6.21 -12.31 -0.48
C SER A 74 6.81 -10.99 -0.01
N ALA A 75 6.72 -10.69 1.29
CA ALA A 75 7.34 -9.50 1.88
C ALA A 75 8.87 -9.45 1.67
N SER A 76 9.57 -10.59 1.79
CA SER A 76 11.01 -10.69 1.50
C SER A 76 11.35 -10.47 0.02
N LYS A 77 10.48 -10.92 -0.90
CA LYS A 77 10.65 -10.68 -2.35
C LYS A 77 10.35 -9.22 -2.71
N SER A 78 9.23 -8.67 -2.24
CA SER A 78 8.79 -7.30 -2.51
C SER A 78 9.80 -6.26 -2.01
N ILE A 79 10.41 -6.45 -0.85
CA ILE A 79 11.37 -5.46 -0.35
C ILE A 79 12.66 -5.40 -1.19
N LYS A 80 13.11 -6.54 -1.73
CA LYS A 80 14.26 -6.60 -2.64
C LYS A 80 13.99 -5.92 -3.97
N THR A 81 12.79 -6.08 -4.54
CA THR A 81 12.44 -5.38 -5.79
C THR A 81 12.33 -3.87 -5.54
N ILE A 82 11.77 -3.44 -4.41
CA ILE A 82 11.72 -2.03 -4.02
C ILE A 82 13.14 -1.46 -3.88
N ILE A 83 14.00 -2.04 -3.04
CA ILE A 83 15.39 -1.58 -2.81
C ILE A 83 16.16 -1.45 -4.14
N ASN A 84 15.99 -2.40 -5.06
CA ASN A 84 16.65 -2.37 -6.37
C ASN A 84 16.16 -1.25 -7.29
N ASN A 85 14.89 -0.83 -7.16
CA ASN A 85 14.27 0.22 -7.99
C ASN A 85 14.26 1.61 -7.33
N THR A 86 14.44 1.71 -6.00
CA THR A 86 14.44 2.98 -5.25
C THR A 86 15.83 3.39 -4.76
N LYS A 87 16.89 3.01 -5.49
CA LYS A 87 18.29 3.30 -5.12
C LYS A 87 18.50 4.80 -4.90
N GLY A 88 19.00 5.17 -3.73
CA GLY A 88 19.22 6.57 -3.33
C GLY A 88 18.05 7.23 -2.59
N LEU A 89 16.89 6.57 -2.45
CA LEU A 89 15.81 7.04 -1.57
C LEU A 89 16.01 6.50 -0.15
N ASN A 90 15.89 7.39 0.84
CA ASN A 90 16.06 7.07 2.25
C ASN A 90 14.69 7.02 2.95
N PHE A 91 14.26 5.83 3.33
CA PHE A 91 13.06 5.58 4.12
C PHE A 91 13.21 4.31 4.97
N ASP A 92 12.54 4.28 6.12
CA ASP A 92 12.51 3.13 7.01
C ASP A 92 11.62 2.03 6.43
N LYS A 93 11.98 0.76 6.63
CA LYS A 93 11.26 -0.40 6.08
C LYS A 93 10.75 -1.24 7.25
N ILE A 94 9.44 -1.21 7.48
CA ILE A 94 8.79 -1.74 8.68
C ILE A 94 7.80 -2.85 8.32
N ILE A 95 7.98 -4.04 8.88
CA ILE A 95 6.88 -5.02 8.97
C ILE A 95 6.07 -4.72 10.23
N ILE A 96 4.75 -4.64 10.10
CA ILE A 96 3.81 -4.61 11.21
C ILE A 96 3.37 -6.05 11.48
N GLU A 97 3.50 -6.50 12.73
CA GLU A 97 2.93 -7.77 13.23
C GLU A 97 1.93 -7.49 14.35
N VAL A 98 1.00 -8.41 14.59
CA VAL A 98 0.02 -8.30 15.68
C VAL A 98 0.54 -9.01 16.94
N GLU A 99 0.53 -8.35 18.10
CA GLU A 99 1.05 -8.88 19.37
C GLU A 99 0.44 -10.24 19.77
N SER A 100 -0.82 -10.49 19.41
CA SER A 100 -1.55 -11.72 19.70
C SER A 100 -1.29 -12.86 18.71
N LYS A 101 -0.61 -12.57 17.60
CA LYS A 101 -0.21 -13.52 16.54
C LYS A 101 1.19 -13.15 16.00
N PRO A 102 2.23 -13.13 16.87
CA PRO A 102 3.55 -12.65 16.49
C PRO A 102 4.18 -13.57 15.43
N LEU A 103 5.07 -13.02 14.63
CA LEU A 103 5.89 -13.79 13.70
C LEU A 103 6.90 -14.63 14.49
N LYS A 104 7.28 -15.80 13.94
CA LYS A 104 8.35 -16.59 14.53
C LYS A 104 9.71 -15.92 14.29
N GLU A 105 10.69 -16.22 15.13
CA GLU A 105 12.02 -15.57 15.08
C GLU A 105 12.77 -15.88 13.78
N GLU A 106 12.57 -17.06 13.18
CA GLU A 106 13.07 -17.39 11.84
C GLU A 106 12.46 -16.50 10.75
N SER A 107 11.16 -16.22 10.80
CA SER A 107 10.48 -15.32 9.87
C SER A 107 10.95 -13.89 10.03
N LYS A 108 11.13 -13.41 11.28
CA LYS A 108 11.70 -12.08 11.55
C LYS A 108 13.13 -11.96 11.00
N LYS A 109 13.98 -12.95 11.25
CA LYS A 109 15.35 -13.01 10.69
C LYS A 109 15.33 -13.00 9.16
N MET A 110 14.44 -13.76 8.54
CA MET A 110 14.28 -13.80 7.09
C MET A 110 13.87 -12.43 6.50
N LEU A 111 12.94 -11.73 7.15
CA LEU A 111 12.51 -10.38 6.73
C LEU A 111 13.65 -9.36 6.87
N LEU A 112 14.36 -9.37 8.00
CA LEU A 112 15.51 -8.48 8.23
C LEU A 112 16.62 -8.74 7.21
N ASN A 113 16.96 -10.01 6.96
CA ASN A 113 17.96 -10.41 5.95
C ASN A 113 17.55 -10.03 4.52
N ALA A 114 16.26 -9.96 4.22
CA ALA A 114 15.76 -9.53 2.91
C ALA A 114 15.86 -8.01 2.69
N GLY A 115 16.00 -7.21 3.76
CA GLY A 115 16.17 -5.76 3.70
C GLY A 115 15.11 -4.94 4.44
N TRP A 116 14.24 -5.56 5.25
CA TRP A 116 13.40 -4.83 6.20
C TRP A 116 14.27 -4.30 7.36
N ASP A 117 14.04 -3.07 7.82
CA ASP A 117 14.78 -2.48 8.94
C ASP A 117 14.25 -2.93 10.30
N PHE A 118 12.94 -3.14 10.40
CA PHE A 118 12.22 -3.32 11.66
C PHE A 118 11.04 -4.28 11.51
N VAL A 119 10.76 -5.02 12.59
CA VAL A 119 9.45 -5.63 12.85
C VAL A 119 8.83 -4.86 14.01
N CYS A 120 7.73 -4.15 13.77
CA CYS A 120 6.95 -3.38 14.72
C CYS A 120 5.80 -4.24 15.23
N SER A 121 5.86 -4.65 16.50
CA SER A 121 4.76 -5.38 17.12
C SER A 121 3.70 -4.39 17.62
N VAL A 122 2.45 -4.58 17.22
CA VAL A 122 1.35 -3.66 17.55
C VAL A 122 0.18 -4.38 18.22
N LYS A 123 -0.59 -3.64 19.02
CA LYS A 123 -1.86 -4.17 19.53
C LYS A 123 -2.81 -4.43 18.39
N HIS A 124 -3.53 -5.56 18.44
CA HIS A 124 -4.63 -5.75 17.50
C HIS A 124 -5.64 -4.62 17.67
N VAL A 125 -6.05 -4.00 16.56
CA VAL A 125 -7.02 -2.92 16.57
C VAL A 125 -8.43 -3.53 16.73
N ASN A 126 -8.73 -4.07 17.91
CA ASN A 126 -10.00 -4.70 18.26
C ASN A 126 -11.18 -3.72 18.16
N SER A 127 -12.36 -4.23 17.83
CA SER A 127 -13.64 -3.55 18.00
C SER A 127 -14.22 -3.85 19.38
N ILE A 128 -15.13 -3.00 19.88
CA ILE A 128 -15.91 -3.28 21.10
C ILE A 128 -16.80 -4.53 20.91
N ASP A 129 -17.23 -4.77 19.67
CA ASP A 129 -17.97 -5.96 19.26
C ASP A 129 -17.31 -6.56 18.01
N ASP A 130 -16.64 -7.70 18.20
CA ASP A 130 -15.93 -8.45 17.16
C ASP A 130 -16.88 -9.29 16.28
N SER A 131 -18.14 -9.51 16.69
CA SER A 131 -19.11 -10.31 15.92
C SER A 131 -19.52 -9.64 14.60
N ARG A 132 -19.24 -8.34 14.47
CA ARG A 132 -19.57 -7.50 13.32
C ARG A 132 -18.64 -7.68 12.11
N PHE A 133 -17.55 -8.45 12.25
CA PHE A 133 -16.56 -8.65 11.19
C PHE A 133 -16.64 -10.09 10.65
N LEU A 134 -16.66 -10.23 9.32
CA LEU A 134 -16.33 -11.54 8.72
C LEU A 134 -14.85 -11.83 9.00
N GLY A 135 -14.56 -13.00 9.56
CA GLY A 135 -13.40 -13.20 10.45
C GLY A 135 -12.03 -12.77 9.93
N HIS A 136 -11.75 -12.92 8.63
CA HIS A 136 -10.46 -12.55 8.03
C HIS A 136 -10.32 -11.03 7.78
N TYR A 137 -11.41 -10.27 7.68
CA TYR A 137 -11.36 -8.82 7.49
C TYR A 137 -11.06 -8.04 8.77
N ARG A 138 -11.38 -8.60 9.95
CA ARG A 138 -11.05 -8.02 11.26
C ARG A 138 -9.61 -7.51 11.32
N GLU A 139 -8.68 -8.31 10.84
CA GLU A 139 -7.24 -8.08 10.99
C GLU A 139 -6.74 -6.95 10.07
N THR A 140 -7.42 -6.72 8.93
CA THR A 140 -7.09 -5.68 7.95
C THR A 140 -7.18 -4.26 8.54
N TYR A 141 -8.03 -4.05 9.55
CA TYR A 141 -8.14 -2.76 10.25
C TYR A 141 -6.86 -2.41 11.03
N THR A 142 -5.97 -3.38 11.29
CA THR A 142 -4.66 -3.11 11.89
C THR A 142 -3.77 -2.25 10.98
N LYS A 143 -3.96 -2.28 9.65
CA LYS A 143 -3.27 -1.38 8.71
C LYS A 143 -3.48 0.11 9.05
N LEU A 144 -4.63 0.45 9.65
CA LEU A 144 -4.97 1.82 10.03
C LEU A 144 -4.09 2.37 11.16
N ILE A 145 -3.34 1.53 11.89
CA ILE A 145 -2.42 2.01 12.93
C ILE A 145 -1.29 2.89 12.36
N THR A 146 -1.00 2.75 11.07
CA THR A 146 -0.10 3.66 10.34
C THR A 146 -0.54 5.11 10.43
N MET A 147 -1.85 5.38 10.49
CA MET A 147 -2.39 6.74 10.69
C MET A 147 -2.01 7.33 12.05
N ASN A 148 -1.53 6.53 13.01
CA ASN A 148 -1.16 6.97 14.36
C ASN A 148 0.36 7.08 14.60
N MET A 149 1.19 6.65 13.65
CA MET A 149 2.66 6.67 13.75
C MET A 149 3.22 8.09 13.48
N THR A 150 2.82 9.06 14.31
CA THR A 150 3.06 10.51 14.17
C THR A 150 4.52 10.97 14.23
N GLU A 151 5.45 10.03 14.38
CA GLU A 151 6.89 10.28 14.33
C GLU A 151 7.42 10.44 12.89
N TYR A 152 6.64 10.01 11.89
CA TYR A 152 6.96 10.15 10.48
C TYR A 152 6.19 11.31 9.83
N GLU A 153 6.84 12.02 8.91
CA GLU A 153 6.21 13.05 8.06
C GLU A 153 5.32 12.43 6.97
N GLY A 154 5.61 11.18 6.58
CA GLY A 154 4.78 10.34 5.71
C GLY A 154 5.14 8.87 5.89
N ILE A 155 4.15 8.00 5.97
CA ILE A 155 4.34 6.54 6.09
C ILE A 155 3.64 5.90 4.96
N VAL A 156 4.26 4.94 4.31
CA VAL A 156 3.61 4.21 3.27
C VAL A 156 3.10 2.86 3.71
N ASN A 157 1.81 2.76 4.01
CA ASN A 157 1.23 1.44 4.12
C ASN A 157 1.11 0.76 2.76
N MET A 158 1.46 -0.50 2.81
CA MET A 158 1.30 -1.46 1.77
C MET A 158 0.58 -2.66 2.38
N ASP A 159 -0.05 -3.47 1.55
CA ASP A 159 -0.12 -4.90 1.87
C ASP A 159 1.32 -5.45 1.76
N THR A 160 1.59 -6.71 1.46
CA THR A 160 2.97 -7.08 1.06
C THR A 160 3.35 -6.50 -0.32
N ASP A 161 2.54 -5.56 -0.87
CA ASP A 161 2.24 -5.35 -2.29
C ASP A 161 1.97 -3.84 -2.75
N ILE A 162 2.59 -2.79 -2.16
CA ILE A 162 2.90 -1.38 -2.67
C ILE A 162 2.17 -0.08 -2.09
N LEU A 163 2.28 1.20 -2.57
CA LEU A 163 2.65 2.47 -1.82
C LEU A 163 1.98 3.93 -2.13
N TYR A 164 1.62 4.82 -1.14
CA TYR A 164 1.41 6.35 -1.05
C TYR A 164 -0.01 7.07 -0.73
N PHE A 165 -0.22 8.39 -0.37
CA PHE A 165 -1.23 8.91 0.69
C PHE A 165 -2.56 9.68 0.35
N ILE A 166 -3.76 9.28 0.88
CA ILE A 166 -4.32 7.94 0.57
C ILE A 166 -4.35 8.03 -0.96
N ALA A 167 -3.15 7.75 -1.44
CA ALA A 167 -2.54 7.80 -2.74
C ALA A 167 -2.79 6.45 -3.33
N VAL A 168 -3.96 6.27 -3.89
CA VAL A 168 -4.47 4.95 -4.19
C VAL A 168 -4.83 4.96 -5.66
N ALA A 169 -4.51 3.86 -6.35
CA ALA A 169 -5.14 3.68 -7.63
C ALA A 169 -6.66 3.62 -7.41
N GLN A 170 -7.37 4.19 -8.38
CA GLN A 170 -8.78 3.96 -8.52
C GLN A 170 -9.04 2.45 -8.62
N ASP A 171 -10.00 1.95 -7.85
CA ASP A 171 -10.33 0.53 -7.86
C ASP A 171 -10.90 0.16 -9.24
N THR A 172 -10.42 -0.94 -9.81
CA THR A 172 -10.88 -1.46 -11.11
C THR A 172 -11.55 -2.80 -10.88
N GLU A 173 -12.76 -2.94 -11.39
CA GLU A 173 -13.44 -4.23 -11.44
C GLU A 173 -12.71 -5.21 -12.38
N ALA A 174 -13.12 -6.48 -12.34
CA ALA A 174 -12.63 -7.49 -13.29
C ALA A 174 -12.91 -7.11 -14.77
N ASP A 175 -13.90 -6.26 -15.04
CA ASP A 175 -14.21 -5.72 -16.38
C ASP A 175 -13.32 -4.51 -16.79
N GLY A 176 -12.33 -4.16 -15.96
CA GLY A 176 -11.40 -3.07 -16.20
C GLY A 176 -11.97 -1.66 -15.99
N LYS A 177 -13.25 -1.51 -15.63
CA LYS A 177 -13.85 -0.18 -15.47
C LYS A 177 -13.44 0.48 -14.15
N PRO A 178 -13.13 1.79 -14.18
CA PRO A 178 -12.87 2.57 -12.97
C PRO A 178 -14.12 2.71 -12.09
N ARG A 179 -13.97 2.51 -10.77
CA ARG A 179 -15.00 2.81 -9.76
C ARG A 179 -14.79 4.18 -9.13
N ASP A 180 -15.84 4.83 -8.64
CA ASP A 180 -15.72 6.02 -7.77
C ASP A 180 -15.37 5.62 -6.32
N ARG A 181 -14.28 4.84 -6.21
CA ARG A 181 -13.74 4.27 -4.98
C ARG A 181 -12.30 3.84 -5.26
N PHE A 182 -11.54 3.59 -4.21
CA PHE A 182 -10.13 3.28 -4.29
C PHE A 182 -9.74 1.91 -3.71
N ASN A 183 -8.61 1.39 -4.18
CA ASN A 183 -8.07 0.10 -3.74
C ASN A 183 -7.02 0.29 -2.61
N SER A 184 -7.22 -0.30 -1.42
CA SER A 184 -6.39 -0.08 -0.24
C SER A 184 -5.20 -1.02 -0.09
N GLY A 185 -4.88 -1.86 -1.07
CA GLY A 185 -3.62 -2.62 -1.05
C GLY A 185 -2.36 -1.73 -1.09
N VAL A 186 -2.54 -0.46 -1.45
CA VAL A 186 -1.47 0.52 -1.71
C VAL A 186 -1.86 1.89 -1.15
N PHE A 187 -1.47 2.23 0.08
CA PHE A 187 -1.71 3.57 0.64
C PHE A 187 -0.73 4.03 1.74
N SER A 188 -0.04 5.15 1.54
CA SER A 188 0.46 5.98 2.64
C SER A 188 -0.64 6.61 3.46
N VAL A 189 -0.16 7.13 4.57
CA VAL A 189 -0.77 8.15 5.39
C VAL A 189 0.27 9.26 5.64
N ARG A 190 -0.17 10.51 5.77
CA ARG A 190 0.53 11.48 6.62
C ARG A 190 -0.06 11.28 8.02
N PRO A 191 0.65 10.62 8.95
CA PRO A 191 0.04 10.22 10.21
C PRO A 191 -0.55 11.40 10.98
N ASN A 192 -1.74 11.18 11.54
CA ASN A 192 -2.50 12.14 12.32
C ASN A 192 -3.31 11.36 13.37
N SER A 193 -2.85 11.39 14.62
CA SER A 193 -3.47 10.68 15.74
C SER A 193 -4.92 11.10 16.03
N THR A 194 -5.29 12.35 15.74
CA THR A 194 -6.68 12.83 15.83
C THR A 194 -7.56 12.17 14.78
N GLU A 195 -7.08 12.03 13.55
CA GLU A 195 -7.83 11.40 12.46
C GLU A 195 -7.92 9.88 12.65
N PHE A 196 -6.85 9.23 13.10
CA PHE A 196 -6.88 7.84 13.54
C PHE A 196 -7.93 7.63 14.64
N SER A 197 -7.91 8.46 15.68
CA SER A 197 -8.88 8.41 16.79
C SER A 197 -10.32 8.61 16.31
N ARG A 198 -10.55 9.55 15.36
CA ARG A 198 -11.85 9.77 14.73
C ARG A 198 -12.34 8.50 14.02
N LEU A 199 -11.49 7.83 13.24
CA LEU A 199 -11.84 6.61 12.53
C LEU A 199 -12.12 5.45 13.49
N MET A 200 -11.33 5.27 14.54
CA MET A 200 -11.60 4.23 15.55
C MET A 200 -12.96 4.45 16.23
N LEU A 201 -13.26 5.69 16.64
CA LEU A 201 -14.56 6.06 17.20
C LEU A 201 -15.72 5.82 16.23
N LEU A 202 -15.55 6.03 14.92
CA LEU A 202 -16.60 5.82 13.91
C LEU A 202 -16.85 4.34 13.57
N ARG A 203 -15.83 3.49 13.71
CA ARG A 203 -15.95 2.03 13.61
C ARG A 203 -16.62 1.44 14.86
N ASP A 204 -16.27 1.96 16.04
CA ASP A 204 -16.75 1.42 17.31
C ASP A 204 -18.16 1.90 17.66
N ARG A 205 -18.52 3.14 17.28
CA ARG A 205 -19.91 3.58 17.30
C ARG A 205 -20.72 2.77 16.29
N ASN A 206 -21.88 2.29 16.71
CA ASN A 206 -22.79 1.47 15.92
C ASN A 206 -23.50 2.30 14.82
N SER A 207 -22.74 2.82 13.86
CA SER A 207 -23.31 3.44 12.67
C SER A 207 -23.80 2.35 11.73
N SER A 208 -25.12 2.30 11.50
CA SER A 208 -25.79 1.41 10.53
C SER A 208 -25.45 1.75 9.05
N HIS A 209 -24.34 2.44 8.85
CA HIS A 209 -23.94 3.12 7.63
C HIS A 209 -22.78 2.45 6.90
N VAL A 210 -22.04 1.56 7.59
CA VAL A 210 -20.97 0.76 7.00
C VAL A 210 -21.11 -0.68 7.48
N SER A 211 -21.26 -1.63 6.55
CA SER A 211 -21.09 -3.04 6.87
C SER A 211 -19.62 -3.32 7.19
N LEU A 212 -19.35 -3.70 8.44
CA LEU A 212 -18.04 -4.16 8.92
C LEU A 212 -17.74 -5.61 8.49
N GLU A 213 -18.65 -6.25 7.73
CA GLU A 213 -18.43 -7.54 7.07
C GLU A 213 -17.34 -7.44 5.98
N HIS A 214 -16.92 -6.22 5.63
CA HIS A 214 -15.91 -5.95 4.63
C HIS A 214 -14.64 -5.34 5.27
N GLY A 215 -13.50 -5.55 4.60
CA GLY A 215 -12.20 -5.05 5.01
C GLY A 215 -12.12 -3.53 5.19
N GLU A 216 -10.98 -3.10 5.73
CA GLU A 216 -10.61 -1.70 5.93
C GLU A 216 -10.90 -0.84 4.69
N GLN A 217 -10.68 -1.38 3.47
CA GLN A 217 -10.95 -0.71 2.19
C GLN A 217 -12.35 -0.09 2.14
N THR A 218 -13.39 -0.87 2.45
CA THR A 218 -14.79 -0.44 2.37
C THR A 218 -15.08 0.66 3.39
N PHE A 219 -14.54 0.50 4.59
CA PHE A 219 -14.71 1.47 5.67
C PHE A 219 -14.04 2.82 5.37
N ILE A 220 -12.79 2.83 4.89
CA ILE A 220 -12.12 4.09 4.54
C ILE A 220 -12.72 4.72 3.27
N ASN A 221 -13.13 3.94 2.27
CA ASN A 221 -13.87 4.48 1.12
C ASN A 221 -15.16 5.18 1.55
N TYR A 222 -15.94 4.60 2.47
CA TYR A 222 -17.18 5.21 2.95
C TYR A 222 -16.94 6.57 3.64
N TRP A 223 -15.90 6.68 4.47
CA TRP A 223 -15.65 7.90 5.26
C TRP A 223 -14.89 8.99 4.50
N TYR A 224 -14.01 8.62 3.57
CA TYR A 224 -13.27 9.57 2.76
C TYR A 224 -14.04 10.00 1.50
N LYS A 225 -14.86 9.13 0.89
CA LYS A 225 -15.67 9.40 -0.32
C LYS A 225 -14.85 9.95 -1.50
N ASP A 226 -14.87 11.25 -1.69
CA ASP A 226 -14.15 12.03 -2.72
C ASP A 226 -12.87 12.71 -2.17
N LYS A 227 -12.64 12.63 -0.85
CA LYS A 227 -11.53 13.29 -0.12
C LYS A 227 -10.27 12.42 -0.08
N TRP A 228 -9.87 11.90 -1.22
CA TRP A 228 -8.63 11.15 -1.43
C TRP A 228 -7.91 11.69 -2.67
N PHE A 229 -6.61 11.44 -2.77
CA PHE A 229 -5.85 11.80 -3.96
C PHE A 229 -5.75 10.57 -4.85
N ARG A 230 -5.98 10.73 -6.15
CA ARG A 230 -5.93 9.61 -7.08
C ARG A 230 -4.50 9.38 -7.56
N PHE A 231 -4.04 8.15 -7.49
CA PHE A 231 -2.88 7.70 -8.26
C PHE A 231 -3.24 7.11 -9.62
N ASP A 232 -2.24 7.19 -10.48
CA ASP A 232 -2.14 6.41 -11.71
C ASP A 232 -2.19 4.92 -11.35
N PHE A 233 -2.96 4.16 -12.13
CA PHE A 233 -3.16 2.72 -11.96
C PHE A 233 -1.85 1.95 -11.90
N LYS A 234 -0.79 2.44 -12.55
CA LYS A 234 0.53 1.80 -12.52
C LYS A 234 1.13 1.60 -11.11
N PHE A 235 0.66 2.35 -10.11
CA PHE A 235 1.14 2.23 -8.73
C PHE A 235 0.31 1.28 -7.86
N ASN A 236 -0.79 0.70 -8.36
CA ASN A 236 -1.54 -0.39 -7.73
C ASN A 236 -2.33 -1.15 -8.82
N GLY A 237 -1.59 -1.84 -9.70
CA GLY A 237 -2.15 -2.55 -10.84
C GLY A 237 -2.72 -3.90 -10.42
N ILE A 238 -4.04 -3.98 -10.25
CA ILE A 238 -4.72 -5.22 -9.84
C ILE A 238 -4.51 -6.29 -10.93
N VAL A 239 -3.89 -7.42 -10.56
CA VAL A 239 -3.49 -8.48 -11.51
C VAL A 239 -4.66 -9.05 -12.33
N TRP A 240 -5.87 -9.06 -11.77
CA TRP A 240 -7.08 -9.51 -12.48
C TRP A 240 -7.44 -8.69 -13.72
N ILE A 241 -6.96 -7.44 -13.86
CA ILE A 241 -7.19 -6.65 -15.08
C ILE A 241 -6.70 -7.37 -16.35
N LEU A 242 -5.69 -8.25 -16.20
CA LEU A 242 -5.11 -9.06 -17.27
C LEU A 242 -6.11 -10.05 -17.88
N GLN A 243 -7.22 -10.40 -17.21
CA GLN A 243 -8.28 -11.21 -17.83
C GLN A 243 -8.81 -10.58 -19.12
N ASN A 244 -9.00 -9.26 -19.14
CA ASN A 244 -9.48 -8.52 -20.31
C ASN A 244 -8.48 -8.56 -21.49
N TYR A 245 -7.22 -8.87 -21.20
CA TYR A 245 -6.12 -8.99 -22.17
C TYR A 245 -5.79 -10.47 -22.49
N GLY A 246 -6.58 -11.41 -21.96
CA GLY A 246 -6.34 -12.85 -22.11
C GLY A 246 -5.09 -13.34 -21.36
N TRP A 247 -4.77 -12.70 -20.23
CA TRP A 247 -3.57 -12.91 -19.39
C TRP A 247 -2.22 -12.57 -20.03
N ASP A 248 -2.22 -11.95 -21.20
CA ASP A 248 -1.03 -11.56 -21.95
C ASP A 248 -0.50 -10.20 -21.48
N LEU A 249 0.65 -10.18 -20.81
CA LEU A 249 1.26 -8.94 -20.31
C LEU A 249 1.61 -7.95 -21.43
N LYS A 250 1.88 -8.43 -22.65
CA LYS A 250 2.32 -7.59 -23.78
C LYS A 250 1.17 -6.79 -24.40
N LYS A 251 -0.08 -7.13 -24.09
CA LYS A 251 -1.27 -6.37 -24.50
C LYS A 251 -1.65 -5.27 -23.51
N LEU A 252 -1.00 -5.22 -22.34
CA LEU A 252 -1.26 -4.17 -21.35
C LEU A 252 -0.54 -2.88 -21.78
N ASP A 253 -1.28 -1.95 -22.39
CA ASP A 253 -0.78 -0.62 -22.80
C ASP A 253 -0.62 0.35 -21.60
N ILE A 254 -0.25 -0.19 -20.43
CA ILE A 254 -0.03 0.55 -19.19
C ILE A 254 1.29 0.08 -18.59
N ASP A 255 2.20 1.05 -18.38
CA ASP A 255 3.51 0.87 -17.77
C ASP A 255 3.41 0.63 -16.26
N VAL A 256 2.87 -0.53 -15.87
CA VAL A 256 2.62 -0.91 -14.47
C VAL A 256 3.94 -1.07 -13.72
N ARG A 257 4.07 -0.32 -12.60
CA ARG A 257 5.19 -0.38 -11.65
C ARG A 257 4.92 -1.31 -10.47
N VAL A 258 3.65 -1.63 -10.25
CA VAL A 258 3.14 -2.36 -9.09
C VAL A 258 2.08 -3.35 -9.56
N PHE A 259 2.31 -4.64 -9.36
CA PHE A 259 1.27 -5.65 -9.52
C PHE A 259 0.73 -6.05 -8.15
N HIS A 260 -0.56 -5.79 -7.92
CA HIS A 260 -1.26 -6.16 -6.70
C HIS A 260 -2.03 -7.47 -6.92
N PHE A 261 -1.56 -8.53 -6.26
CA PHE A 261 -2.12 -9.87 -6.30
C PHE A 261 -3.25 -9.98 -5.26
N THR A 262 -4.47 -9.54 -5.61
CA THR A 262 -5.63 -9.55 -4.70
C THR A 262 -6.12 -10.97 -4.41
N SER A 263 -7.09 -11.49 -5.16
CA SER A 263 -7.65 -12.84 -4.96
C SER A 263 -6.85 -13.95 -5.64
N LEU A 264 -6.13 -13.62 -6.71
CA LEU A 264 -5.11 -14.50 -7.29
C LEU A 264 -3.80 -14.22 -6.57
N LYS A 265 -3.29 -15.18 -5.79
CA LYS A 265 -2.00 -15.07 -5.10
C LYS A 265 -0.88 -15.71 -5.94
N PRO A 266 0.34 -15.14 -5.97
CA PRO A 266 1.39 -15.59 -6.89
C PRO A 266 1.94 -16.98 -6.52
N TRP A 267 1.83 -17.37 -5.25
CA TRP A 267 2.15 -18.71 -4.74
C TRP A 267 1.02 -19.74 -4.96
N ASN A 268 -0.13 -19.34 -5.50
CA ASN A 268 -1.25 -20.22 -5.85
C ASN A 268 -1.75 -19.86 -7.25
N CYS A 269 -0.85 -19.97 -8.22
CA CYS A 269 -1.08 -19.50 -9.59
C CYS A 269 -2.04 -20.41 -10.36
N ILE A 270 -2.85 -19.82 -11.25
CA ILE A 270 -3.69 -20.53 -12.21
C ILE A 270 -2.96 -20.70 -13.56
N PRO A 271 -3.26 -21.74 -14.36
CA PRO A 271 -2.54 -22.01 -15.62
C PRO A 271 -2.51 -20.84 -16.62
N GLN A 272 -3.55 -20.00 -16.62
CA GLN A 272 -3.63 -18.84 -17.50
C GLN A 272 -2.71 -17.69 -17.08
N ALA A 273 -2.38 -17.57 -15.78
CA ALA A 273 -1.66 -16.44 -15.21
C ALA A 273 -0.15 -16.69 -15.02
N VAL A 274 0.39 -17.77 -15.60
CA VAL A 274 1.77 -18.22 -15.36
C VAL A 274 2.81 -17.13 -15.67
N GLU A 275 2.63 -16.30 -16.70
CA GLU A 275 3.58 -15.23 -17.05
C GLU A 275 3.73 -14.19 -15.92
N ILE A 276 2.61 -13.69 -15.37
CA ILE A 276 2.62 -12.71 -14.28
C ILE A 276 3.04 -13.33 -12.94
N CYS A 277 2.64 -14.57 -12.64
CA CYS A 277 3.14 -15.28 -11.46
C CYS A 277 4.65 -15.55 -11.53
N LYS A 278 5.19 -15.76 -12.75
CA LYS A 278 6.62 -16.01 -12.95
C LYS A 278 7.48 -14.80 -12.56
N LEU A 279 6.99 -13.58 -12.80
CA LEU A 279 7.65 -12.35 -12.33
C LEU A 279 7.83 -12.35 -10.80
N TRP A 280 6.96 -13.01 -10.04
CA TRP A 280 7.12 -13.19 -8.59
C TRP A 280 7.97 -14.42 -8.24
N SER A 281 7.83 -15.55 -8.95
CA SER A 281 8.61 -16.77 -8.65
C SER A 281 10.11 -16.54 -8.79
N ASP A 282 10.52 -15.80 -9.82
CA ASP A 282 11.91 -15.61 -10.22
C ASP A 282 12.66 -14.61 -9.31
N ILE A 283 11.96 -13.89 -8.42
CA ILE A 283 12.59 -13.06 -7.38
C ILE A 283 13.23 -13.98 -6.33
N PRO A 284 14.53 -13.83 -6.01
CA PRO A 284 15.20 -14.66 -5.00
C PRO A 284 14.73 -14.31 -3.58
N VAL A 285 14.45 -15.34 -2.79
CA VAL A 285 14.13 -15.26 -1.34
C VAL A 285 15.34 -14.81 -0.54
#